data_AF-A0A832IUB3-F1
#
_entry.id   AF-A0A832IUB3-F1
#
_cell.length_a   1.000
_cell.length_b   1.000
_cell.length_c   1.000
_cell.angle_alpha   90.00
_cell.angle_beta   90.00
_cell.angle_gamma   90.00
#
_symmetry.space_group_name_H-M   'P 1'
#
loop_
_entity.id
_entity.type
_entity.pdbx_description
1 polymer ?
#
loop_
_entity_poly.entity_id
_entity_poly.type
_entity_poly.pdbx_seq_one_letter_code
_entity_poly.pdbx_strand_id
1 'polypeptide(L)' 'MFKRILGMFSNDLAIDLGTANTLVLVKGQGICINEP' A
#
# COMPACT_ATOMS: atom_id res chain seq x y z
N MET A 1 -2.25 5.34 24.21
CA MET A 1 -2.61 6.57 23.48
C MET A 1 -1.81 6.73 22.18
N PHE A 2 -0.47 6.66 22.22
CA PHE A 2 0.41 6.86 21.06
C PHE A 2 0.16 5.92 19.86
N LYS A 3 -0.10 4.62 20.10
CA LYS A 3 -0.40 3.64 19.03
C LYS A 3 -1.64 4.00 18.19
N ARG A 4 -2.63 4.64 18.80
CA ARG A 4 -3.88 5.05 18.13
C ARG A 4 -3.66 6.21 17.17
N ILE A 5 -2.78 7.14 17.54
CA ILE A 5 -2.40 8.28 16.70
C ILE A 5 -1.62 7.78 15.48
N LEU A 6 -0.65 6.87 15.68
CA LEU A 6 0.10 6.26 14.57
C LEU A 6 -0.80 5.46 13.61
N GLY A 7 -1.81 4.75 14.12
CA GLY A 7 -2.76 4.02 13.29
C GLY A 7 -3.69 4.92 12.46
N MET A 8 -3.86 6.20 12.80
CA MET A 8 -4.59 7.14 11.95
C MET A 8 -3.76 7.63 10.75
N PHE A 9 -2.44 7.48 10.81
CA PHE A 9 -1.51 7.83 9.73
C PHE A 9 -1.04 6.60 8.93
N SER A 10 -1.58 5.41 9.19
CA SER A 10 -1.27 4.22 8.40
C SER A 10 -1.99 4.27 7.06
N ASN A 11 -1.26 4.01 5.97
CA ASN A 11 -1.86 3.87 4.66
C ASN A 11 -2.45 2.46 4.50
N ASP A 12 -3.66 2.39 3.94
CA ASP A 12 -4.24 1.13 3.47
C ASP A 12 -3.57 0.75 2.15
N LEU A 13 -2.93 -0.43 2.12
CA LEU A 13 -2.21 -0.96 0.96
C LEU A 13 -2.83 -2.27 0.47
N ALA A 14 -2.85 -2.46 -0.85
CA ALA A 14 -3.05 -3.75 -1.49
C ALA A 14 -1.84 -4.07 -2.38
N ILE A 15 -1.36 -5.31 -2.31
CA ILE A 15 -0.16 -5.75 -3.05
C ILE A 15 -0.55 -6.94 -3.92
N ASP A 16 -0.25 -6.85 -5.21
CA ASP A 16 -0.35 -7.95 -6.16
C ASP A 16 1.07 -8.43 -6.50
N LEU A 17 1.33 -9.71 -6.24
CA LEU A 17 2.62 -10.37 -6.45
C LEU A 17 2.48 -11.35 -7.61
N GLY A 18 2.57 -10.80 -8.82
CA GLY A 18 2.60 -11.57 -10.06
C GLY A 18 3.95 -12.25 -10.25
N THR A 19 4.01 -13.23 -11.15
CA THR A 19 5.25 -13.93 -11.50
C THR A 19 6.25 -13.05 -12.24
N ALA A 20 5.79 -11.97 -12.87
CA ALA A 20 6.61 -11.08 -13.69
C ALA A 20 6.59 -9.62 -13.22
N ASN A 21 5.72 -9.27 -12.28
CA ASN A 21 5.54 -7.91 -11.80
C ASN A 21 5.04 -7.90 -10.35
N THR A 22 5.43 -6.86 -9.63
CA THR A 22 4.84 -6.46 -8.36
C THR A 22 4.09 -5.14 -8.52
N LEU A 23 2.81 -5.13 -8.12
CA LEU A 23 1.99 -3.92 -8.08
C LEU A 23 1.66 -3.58 -6.63
N VAL A 24 1.78 -2.29 -6.27
CA VAL A 24 1.32 -1.78 -4.98
C VAL A 24 0.29 -0.68 -5.19
N LEU A 25 -0.89 -0.89 -4.63
CA LEU A 25 -1.99 0.05 -4.63
C LEU A 25 -2.13 0.71 -3.26
N VAL A 26 -2.24 2.03 -3.25
CA VAL A 26 -2.58 2.81 -2.06
C VAL A 26 -4.04 3.25 -2.19
N LYS A 27 -4.86 2.97 -1.17
CA LYS A 27 -6.27 3.38 -1.16
C LYS A 27 -6.39 4.89 -1.35
N GLY A 28 -7.16 5.30 -2.36
CA GLY A 28 -7.37 6.71 -2.69
C GLY A 28 -6.27 7.36 -3.56
N GLN A 29 -5.17 6.67 -3.83
CA GLN A 29 -4.11 7.17 -4.73
C GLN A 29 -3.93 6.30 -5.99
N GLY A 30 -4.39 5.04 -5.98
CA GLY A 30 -4.27 4.13 -7.11
C GLY A 30 -2.98 3.32 -7.07
N ILE A 31 -2.50 2.85 -8.23
CA ILE A 31 -1.25 2.07 -8.34
C ILE A 31 -0.07 3.04 -8.19
N CYS A 32 0.70 2.88 -7.12
CA CYS A 32 1.86 3.71 -6.82
C CYS A 32 3.17 3.02 -7.17
N ILE A 33 3.20 1.68 -7.21
CA ILE A 33 4.37 0.88 -7.63
C ILE A 33 3.92 -0.09 -8.71
N ASN A 34 4.71 -0.16 -9.79
CA ASN A 34 4.60 -1.15 -10.84
C ASN A 34 6.01 -1.49 -11.32
N GLU A 35 6.59 -2.51 -10.71
CA GLU A 35 7.94 -2.99 -11.02
C GLU A 35 7.87 -4.41 -11.61
N PRO A 36 8.84 -4.80 -12.46
CA PRO A 36 9.10 -6.21 -12.77
C PRO A 36 9.40 -7.02 -11.50
#